data_AF-A0A0J8YBY2-F1
#
_entry.id   AF-A0A0J8YBY2-F1
#
_cell.length_a   1.000
_cell.length_b   1.000
_cell.length_c   1.000
_cell.angle_alpha   90.00
_cell.angle_beta   90.00
_cell.angle_gamma   90.00
#
_symmetry.space_group_name_H-M   'P 1'
#
loop_
_entity.id
_entity.type
_entity.pdbx_description
1 polymer ?
#
loop_
_entity_poly.entity_id
_entity_poly.type
_entity_poly.pdbx_seq_one_letter_code
_entity_poly.pdbx_strand_id
1 'polypeptide(L)' 'MPTTKKKTNRYFNGVETARLIVTVESSLVAQVDDLIGVRKYGHITHPCRRNRAEFVRQAIAEKLARDSNQ' A
#
# COMPACT_ATOMS: atom_id res chain seq x y z
N MET A 1 -17.94 -13.01 -28.64
CA MET A 1 -17.10 -13.53 -27.54
C MET A 1 -16.53 -12.34 -26.78
N PRO A 2 -16.97 -12.02 -25.55
CA PRO A 2 -16.37 -10.93 -24.79
C PRO A 2 -14.94 -11.33 -24.42
N THR A 3 -13.96 -10.52 -24.79
CA THR A 3 -12.56 -10.78 -24.48
C THR A 3 -12.35 -10.60 -22.99
N THR A 4 -12.01 -11.68 -22.29
CA THR A 4 -11.60 -11.65 -20.88
C THR A 4 -10.28 -10.91 -20.81
N LYS A 5 -10.32 -9.58 -20.70
CA LYS A 5 -9.11 -8.76 -20.48
C LYS A 5 -8.49 -9.24 -19.17
N LYS A 6 -7.44 -10.06 -19.25
CA LYS A 6 -6.59 -10.40 -18.11
C LYS A 6 -6.14 -9.07 -17.49
N LYS A 7 -6.71 -8.72 -16.34
CA LYS A 7 -6.19 -7.66 -15.45
C LYS A 7 -4.93 -8.19 -14.76
N THR A 8 -3.97 -8.70 -15.53
CA THR A 8 -2.67 -9.05 -15.00
C THR A 8 -1.94 -7.75 -14.70
N ASN A 9 -1.98 -7.35 -13.44
CA ASN A 9 -1.23 -6.22 -12.93
C ASN A 9 0.25 -6.58 -12.99
N ARG A 10 1.02 -5.90 -13.85
CA ARG A 10 2.43 -6.22 -14.14
C ARG A 10 3.32 -6.14 -12.88
N TYR A 11 2.87 -5.44 -11.84
CA TYR A 11 3.59 -5.28 -10.57
C TYR A 11 3.37 -6.41 -9.56
N PHE A 12 2.33 -7.23 -9.74
CA PHE A 12 1.96 -8.30 -8.81
C PHE A 12 2.15 -9.69 -9.41
N ASN A 13 3.05 -9.84 -10.39
CA ASN A 13 3.44 -11.13 -10.97
C ASN A 13 2.27 -12.02 -11.43
N GLY A 14 1.20 -11.40 -11.94
CA GLY A 14 0.02 -12.13 -12.40
C GLY A 14 -0.96 -12.56 -11.30
N VAL A 15 -0.72 -12.17 -10.04
CA VAL A 15 -1.68 -12.33 -8.95
C VAL A 15 -2.88 -11.40 -9.20
N GLU A 16 -4.08 -11.90 -8.94
CA GLU A 16 -5.30 -11.11 -9.01
C GLU A 16 -5.25 -9.97 -7.99
N THR A 17 -5.57 -8.74 -8.43
CA THR A 17 -5.53 -7.56 -7.57
C THR A 17 -6.91 -6.95 -7.43
N ALA A 18 -7.30 -6.68 -6.18
CA ALA A 18 -8.49 -5.90 -5.84
C ALA A 18 -8.08 -4.49 -5.40
N ARG A 19 -8.93 -3.48 -5.68
CA ARG A 19 -8.74 -2.11 -5.18
C ARG A 19 -9.47 -1.95 -3.86
N LEU A 20 -8.76 -1.49 -2.83
CA LEU A 20 -9.32 -1.09 -1.55
C LEU A 20 -9.40 0.45 -1.51
N ILE A 21 -10.59 1.00 -1.35
CA ILE A 21 -10.83 2.45 -1.17
C ILE A 21 -11.36 2.64 0.24
N VAL A 22 -10.72 3.52 1.01
CA VAL A 22 -11.08 3.77 2.41
C VAL A 22 -11.16 5.27 2.67
N THR A 23 -12.09 5.66 3.54
CA THR A 23 -12.19 7.03 4.07
C THR A 23 -11.51 7.05 5.44
N VAL A 24 -10.57 7.97 5.63
CA VAL A 24 -9.79 8.13 6.87
C VAL A 24 -9.60 9.61 7.17
N GLU A 25 -9.24 9.92 8.41
CA GLU A 25 -8.93 11.28 8.81
C GLU A 25 -7.71 11.83 8.04
N SER A 26 -7.80 13.11 7.63
CA SER A 26 -6.73 13.75 6.87
C SER A 26 -5.41 13.83 7.67
N SER A 27 -5.51 14.02 8.99
CA SER A 27 -4.37 14.02 9.92
C SER A 27 -3.61 12.69 9.92
N LEU A 28 -4.30 11.57 9.78
CA LEU A 28 -3.69 10.25 9.70
C LEU A 28 -2.90 10.08 8.39
N VAL A 29 -3.46 10.55 7.28
CA VAL A 29 -2.77 10.52 5.97
C VAL A 29 -1.51 11.40 6.01
N ALA A 30 -1.57 12.56 6.66
CA ALA A 30 -0.41 13.43 6.81
C ALA A 30 0.72 12.76 7.61
N GLN A 31 0.40 12.04 8.69
CA GLN A 31 1.39 11.28 9.46
C GLN A 31 2.06 10.19 8.61
N VAL A 32 1.28 9.47 7.79
CA VAL A 32 1.83 8.47 6.86
C VAL A 32 2.76 9.15 5.84
N ASP A 33 2.36 10.28 5.27
CA ASP A 33 3.18 11.03 4.31
C ASP A 33 4.54 11.41 4.86
N ASP A 34 4.57 11.92 6.10
CA ASP A 34 5.79 12.37 6.75
C ASP A 34 6.71 11.20 7.12
N LEU A 35 6.12 10.08 7.53
CA LEU A 35 6.82 8.84 7.84
C LEU A 35 7.51 8.26 6.61
N ILE A 36 6.78 8.12 5.50
CA ILE A 36 7.33 7.53 4.27
C ILE A 36 8.09 8.55 3.42
N GLY A 37 8.19 9.80 3.88
CA GLY A 37 8.99 10.86 3.28
C GLY A 37 8.42 11.44 2.00
N VAL A 38 7.10 11.44 1.80
CA VAL A 38 6.44 12.00 0.60
C VAL A 38 6.84 13.45 0.37
N ARG A 39 6.87 14.24 1.45
CA ARG A 39 7.14 15.69 1.43
C ARG A 39 8.59 16.06 1.67
N LYS A 40 9.47 15.08 1.91
CA LYS A 40 10.89 15.30 2.21
C LYS A 40 11.72 15.20 0.94
N TYR A 41 12.60 16.16 0.70
CA TYR A 41 13.63 16.08 -0.35
C TYR A 41 14.93 15.52 0.24
N GLY A 42 15.58 14.56 -0.44
CA GLY A 42 16.79 13.91 0.04
C GLY A 42 16.65 12.41 0.27
N HIS A 43 17.51 11.83 1.13
CA HIS A 43 17.58 10.39 1.38
C HIS A 43 16.39 9.91 2.22
N ILE A 44 15.56 9.03 1.63
CA ILE A 44 14.40 8.44 2.31
C ILE A 44 14.81 7.07 2.85
N THR A 45 14.73 6.90 4.16
CA THR A 45 15.09 5.65 4.83
C THR A 45 13.95 4.64 4.90
N HIS A 46 12.70 5.08 4.72
CA HIS A 46 11.54 4.21 4.85
C HIS A 46 11.45 3.21 3.68
N PRO A 47 11.19 1.90 3.94
CA PRO A 47 11.14 0.87 2.90
C PRO A 47 10.07 1.15 1.83
N CYS A 48 8.93 1.74 2.22
CA CYS A 48 7.87 2.11 1.28
C CYS A 48 8.18 3.32 0.39
N ARG A 49 9.27 4.09 0.63
CA ARG A 49 9.78 5.18 -0.22
C ARG A 49 8.69 6.03 -0.91
N ARG A 50 7.94 6.83 -0.16
CA ARG A 50 6.83 7.68 -0.68
C ARG A 50 5.62 6.96 -1.28
N ASN A 51 5.58 5.63 -1.28
CA ASN A 51 4.46 4.86 -1.79
C ASN A 51 3.46 4.52 -0.67
N ARG A 52 2.36 5.27 -0.63
CA ARG A 52 1.26 5.04 0.33
C ARG A 52 0.62 3.66 0.17
N ALA A 53 0.45 3.17 -1.05
CA ALA A 53 -0.19 1.89 -1.30
C ALA A 53 0.65 0.74 -0.75
N GLU A 54 1.98 0.80 -0.91
CA GLU A 54 2.88 -0.19 -0.33
C GLU A 54 2.92 -0.12 1.20
N PHE A 55 2.85 1.07 1.78
CA PHE A 55 2.70 1.22 3.23
C PHE A 55 1.43 0.54 3.73
N VAL A 56 0.28 0.82 3.11
CA VAL A 56 -1.01 0.20 3.49
C VAL A 56 -0.95 -1.32 3.32
N ARG A 57 -0.34 -1.82 2.23
CA ARG A 57 -0.17 -3.26 1.98
C ARG A 57 0.63 -3.94 3.10
N GLN A 58 1.77 -3.36 3.48
CA GLN A 58 2.61 -3.88 4.56
C GLN A 58 1.89 -3.81 5.92
N ALA A 59 1.26 -2.69 6.24
CA ALA A 59 0.53 -2.51 7.49
C ALA A 59 -0.61 -3.53 7.65
N ILE A 60 -1.36 -3.82 6.58
CA ILE A 60 -2.40 -4.85 6.59
C ILE A 60 -1.79 -6.23 6.84
N ALA A 61 -0.74 -6.59 6.10
CA ALA A 61 -0.08 -7.89 6.24
C ALA A 61 0.50 -8.09 7.66
N GLU A 62 1.16 -7.07 8.21
CA GLU A 62 1.71 -7.10 9.57
C GLU A 62 0.62 -7.21 10.63
N LYS A 63 -0.48 -6.45 10.48
CA LYS A 63 -1.61 -6.50 11.43
C LYS A 63 -2.26 -7.87 11.42
N LEU A 64 -2.51 -8.46 10.24
CA LEU A 64 -3.05 -9.81 10.12
C LEU A 64 -2.11 -10.85 10.72
N ALA A 65 -0.78 -10.74 10.49
CA ALA A 65 0.18 -11.67 11.07
C ALA A 65 0.23 -11.59 12.60
N ARG A 66 0.13 -10.38 13.19
CA ARG A 66 0.05 -10.19 14.65
C ARG A 66 -1.22 -10.82 15.22
N ASP A 67 -2.36 -10.58 14.57
CA ASP A 67 -3.66 -11.02 15.06
C ASP A 67 -3.91 -12.53 14.83
N SER A 68 -3.24 -13.13 13.84
CA SER A 68 -3.34 -14.59 13.57
C SER A 68 -2.44 -15.44 14.46
N ASN A 69 -1.44 -14.82 15.11
CA ASN A 69 -0.54 -15.45 16.07
C ASN A 69 -1.03 -15.31 17.53
N GLN A 70 -2.29 -14.90 17.71
CA GLN A 70 -2.95 -14.67 18.99
C GLN A 70 -4.11 -15.65 19.17
#